data_AF-A0AAW2SNK2-F1
#
_entry.id   AF-A0AAW2SNK2-F1
#
_cell.length_a   1.000
_cell.length_b   1.000
_cell.length_c   1.000
_cell.angle_alpha   90.00
_cell.angle_beta   90.00
_cell.angle_gamma   90.00
#
_symmetry.space_group_name_H-M   'P 1'
#
loop_
_entity.id
_entity.type
_entity.pdbx_description
1 polymer ?
#
loop_
_entity_poly.entity_id
_entity_poly.type
_entity_poly.pdbx_seq_one_letter_code
_entity_poly.pdbx_strand_id
1 'polypeptide(L)'
;MNTANHDFICFLCIVEHKYEIVKRLQERKHICGMTGDGVNDAPALKKADIGIAVADATDAARSASDIVLTEPGLSVIISAVLTSRAIFQRMKNYTIYAVSITIRIVVSDPSIYFNIPCSSLALFQSCKLNNIFLSVNTAVWIHAYCFDMEIRLCPFMVLIIAILNDGTIMTISKDRVKPSPVPDSWKLKEIFATGVVLGGYLALGTVLFFWVMKDTDFFSDKFGVRSLRESPREIMAALYLQVSIVSQALIFVTRSRSWSYAERPGMFLLGAFMIAQLVATLIAVYANWGFAKIKGCGWGWAGVIWLYSIVTYIPLDILKFCIRYVLSGKAWDNLLENKTAFTTKSNYGKEEREAQWAAAQRTLHGLQPPETTNLFPEKSSYRSSRRLQNKPNDVQRLRELHTLKGHVESVVKLKGLDIDTIQQHYTV
;
A
#
# COMPACT_ATOMS: atom_id res chain seq x y z
N MET A 1 -9.53 -10.61 -9.43
CA MET A 1 -9.26 -10.09 -10.79
C MET A 1 -8.33 -11.07 -11.48
N ASN A 2 -8.84 -11.81 -12.46
CA ASN A 2 -8.08 -12.76 -13.27
C ASN A 2 -7.10 -11.99 -14.17
N THR A 3 -5.79 -12.09 -13.91
CA THR A 3 -4.76 -11.77 -14.89
C THR A 3 -4.60 -12.98 -15.80
N ALA A 4 -5.40 -13.05 -16.86
CA ALA A 4 -5.08 -13.94 -17.97
C ALA A 4 -3.79 -13.40 -18.60
N ASN A 5 -2.69 -14.16 -18.50
CA ASN A 5 -1.47 -13.90 -19.25
C ASN A 5 -1.83 -14.14 -20.72
N HIS A 6 -2.11 -13.06 -21.44
CA HIS A 6 -2.26 -13.12 -22.87
C HIS A 6 -0.89 -12.83 -23.49
N ASP A 7 -0.16 -13.88 -23.82
CA ASP A 7 1.05 -13.79 -24.62
C ASP A 7 0.63 -13.47 -26.06
N PHE A 8 0.74 -12.20 -26.46
CA PHE A 8 0.47 -11.76 -27.82
C PHE A 8 1.78 -11.61 -28.58
N ILE A 9 1.89 -12.32 -29.70
CA ILE A 9 3.04 -12.23 -30.61
C ILE A 9 2.63 -11.39 -31.81
N CYS A 10 3.27 -10.25 -32.01
CA CYS A 10 3.13 -9.44 -33.22
C CYS A 10 4.35 -9.64 -34.12
N PHE A 11 4.11 -10.10 -35.35
CA PHE A 11 5.15 -10.24 -36.37
C PHE A 11 5.16 -9.04 -37.33
N LEU A 12 6.36 -8.69 -37.84
CA LEU A 12 6.56 -7.70 -38.89
C LEU A 12 5.98 -6.29 -38.57
N CYS A 13 6.21 -5.80 -37.34
CA CYS A 13 5.76 -4.46 -36.96
C CYS A 13 6.61 -3.35 -37.56
N ILE A 14 5.95 -2.42 -38.27
CA ILE A 14 6.51 -1.14 -38.69
C ILE A 14 6.65 -0.21 -37.46
N VAL A 15 7.50 0.82 -37.55
CA VAL A 15 7.73 1.83 -36.49
C VAL A 15 6.43 2.36 -35.88
N GLU A 16 5.48 2.78 -36.71
CA GLU A 16 4.20 3.32 -36.25
C GLU A 16 3.37 2.30 -35.46
N HIS A 17 3.42 1.02 -35.86
CA HIS A 17 2.69 -0.03 -35.15
C HIS A 17 3.25 -0.24 -33.74
N LYS A 18 4.58 -0.19 -33.56
CA LYS A 18 5.20 -0.32 -32.22
C LYS A 18 4.74 0.81 -31.30
N TYR A 19 4.71 2.04 -31.80
CA TYR A 19 4.20 3.20 -31.06
C TYR A 19 2.72 3.05 -30.68
N GLU A 20 1.87 2.66 -31.64
CA GLU A 20 0.44 2.52 -31.42
C GLU A 20 0.13 1.38 -30.44
N ILE A 21 0.88 0.26 -30.48
CA ILE A 21 0.73 -0.84 -29.51
C ILE A 21 0.96 -0.35 -28.07
N VAL A 22 2.07 0.36 -27.82
CA VAL A 22 2.38 0.91 -26.49
C VAL A 22 1.28 1.86 -26.05
N LYS A 23 0.82 2.75 -26.95
CA LYS A 23 -0.27 3.69 -26.66
C LYS A 23 -1.58 2.96 -26.31
N ARG A 24 -1.95 1.92 -27.04
CA ARG A 24 -3.16 1.11 -26.77
C ARG A 24 -3.08 0.36 -25.44
N LEU A 25 -1.90 -0.14 -25.08
CA LEU A 25 -1.68 -0.79 -23.78
C LEU A 25 -1.76 0.23 -22.63
N GLN A 26 -1.22 1.43 -22.82
CA GLN A 26 -1.37 2.54 -21.87
C GLN A 26 -2.82 3.00 -21.73
N GLU A 27 -3.59 3.09 -22.83
CA GLU A 27 -5.04 3.39 -22.81
C GLU A 27 -5.83 2.36 -21.99
N ARG A 28 -5.38 1.10 -21.98
CA ARG A 28 -5.92 0.02 -21.13
C ARG A 28 -5.43 0.06 -19.68
N LYS A 29 -4.69 1.11 -19.27
CA LYS A 29 -4.13 1.32 -17.93
C LYS A 29 -3.07 0.30 -17.52
N HIS A 30 -2.39 -0.34 -18.48
CA HIS A 30 -1.21 -1.14 -18.19
C HIS A 30 0.04 -0.26 -18.14
N ILE A 31 0.93 -0.55 -17.19
CA ILE A 31 2.28 0.02 -17.17
C ILE A 31 3.13 -0.76 -18.18
N CYS A 32 3.66 -0.07 -19.17
CA CYS A 32 4.31 -0.67 -20.33
C CYS A 32 5.82 -0.44 -20.27
N GLY A 33 6.58 -1.53 -20.13
CA GLY A 33 8.02 -1.54 -20.39
C GLY A 33 8.27 -1.99 -21.83
N MET A 34 9.08 -1.25 -22.59
CA MET A 34 9.43 -1.59 -23.96
C MET A 34 10.95 -1.75 -24.09
N THR A 35 11.39 -2.83 -24.73
CA THR A 35 12.78 -3.05 -25.11
C THR A 35 13.00 -2.73 -26.59
N GLY A 36 14.15 -2.13 -26.93
CA GLY A 36 14.51 -1.83 -28.31
C GLY A 36 16.01 -1.72 -28.52
N ASP A 37 16.45 -1.83 -29.76
CA ASP A 37 17.85 -1.81 -30.17
C ASP A 37 18.12 -0.80 -31.31
N GLY A 38 17.17 -0.63 -32.22
CA GLY A 38 17.30 0.22 -33.39
C GLY A 38 16.78 1.65 -33.21
N VAL A 39 17.20 2.54 -34.11
CA VAL A 39 16.67 3.91 -34.26
C VAL A 39 15.15 3.92 -34.45
N ASN A 40 14.64 2.86 -35.08
CA ASN A 40 13.21 2.61 -35.32
C ASN A 40 12.40 2.43 -34.03
N ASP A 41 13.03 2.02 -32.93
CA ASP A 41 12.36 1.82 -31.63
C ASP A 41 12.31 3.09 -30.79
N ALA A 42 13.14 4.10 -31.10
CA ALA A 42 13.23 5.34 -30.35
C ALA A 42 11.88 6.03 -30.05
N PRO A 43 10.95 6.20 -31.01
CA PRO A 43 9.66 6.84 -30.71
C PRO A 43 8.78 6.01 -29.77
N ALA A 44 8.86 4.68 -29.86
CA ALA A 44 8.07 3.78 -29.04
C ALA A 44 8.68 3.59 -27.64
N LEU A 45 10.02 3.54 -27.54
CA LEU A 45 10.79 3.57 -26.29
C LEU A 45 10.47 4.82 -25.48
N LYS A 46 10.47 5.99 -26.12
CA LYS A 46 10.14 7.27 -25.48
C LYS A 46 8.67 7.37 -25.07
N LYS A 47 7.77 6.64 -25.75
CA LYS A 47 6.34 6.63 -25.43
C LYS A 47 6.02 5.68 -24.27
N ALA A 48 6.79 4.61 -24.11
CA ALA A 48 6.62 3.65 -23.04
C ALA A 48 6.80 4.30 -21.65
N ASP A 49 6.25 3.67 -20.61
CA ASP A 49 6.45 4.16 -19.23
C ASP A 49 7.89 3.92 -18.77
N ILE A 50 8.54 2.88 -19.33
CA ILE A 50 9.95 2.56 -19.14
C ILE A 50 10.51 2.06 -20.48
N GLY A 51 11.38 2.86 -21.11
CA GLY A 51 12.16 2.45 -22.27
C GLY A 51 13.46 1.75 -21.85
N ILE A 52 13.74 0.57 -22.41
CA ILE A 52 14.92 -0.25 -22.12
C ILE A 52 15.74 -0.46 -23.39
N ALA A 53 16.94 0.10 -23.45
CA ALA A 53 17.89 -0.18 -24.54
C ALA A 53 18.73 -1.42 -24.21
N VAL A 54 18.86 -2.32 -25.18
CA VAL A 54 19.74 -3.50 -25.10
C VAL A 54 21.22 -3.08 -25.14
N ALA A 55 22.13 -3.90 -24.63
CA ALA A 55 23.57 -3.61 -24.60
C ALA A 55 24.14 -3.21 -25.97
N ASP A 56 23.73 -3.88 -27.04
CA ASP A 56 24.18 -3.60 -28.41
C ASP A 56 23.27 -2.61 -29.16
N ALA A 57 22.45 -1.85 -28.43
CA ALA A 57 21.55 -0.87 -29.04
C ALA A 57 22.31 0.33 -29.63
N THR A 58 21.73 0.90 -30.70
CA THR A 58 22.19 2.13 -31.33
C THR A 58 22.17 3.31 -30.34
N ASP A 59 23.06 4.29 -30.52
CA ASP A 59 23.11 5.47 -29.65
C ASP A 59 21.79 6.28 -29.65
N ALA A 60 21.07 6.25 -30.78
CA ALA A 60 19.73 6.81 -30.87
C ALA A 60 18.71 6.09 -29.95
N ALA A 61 18.75 4.76 -29.90
CA ALA A 61 17.89 4.00 -28.98
C ALA A 61 18.30 4.21 -27.50
N ARG A 62 19.61 4.24 -27.20
CA ARG A 62 20.13 4.50 -25.84
C ARG A 62 19.73 5.88 -25.32
N SER A 63 19.79 6.90 -26.15
CA SER A 63 19.36 8.26 -25.80
C SER A 63 17.84 8.41 -25.65
N ALA A 64 17.05 7.55 -26.30
CA ALA A 64 15.59 7.55 -26.19
C ALA A 64 15.07 6.68 -25.02
N SER A 65 15.90 5.81 -24.45
CA SER A 65 15.55 4.90 -23.35
C SER A 65 15.82 5.51 -21.96
N ASP A 66 15.05 5.07 -20.96
CA ASP A 66 15.26 5.45 -19.55
C ASP A 66 16.33 4.59 -18.87
N ILE A 67 16.50 3.34 -19.32
CA ILE A 67 17.44 2.36 -18.80
C ILE A 67 18.23 1.75 -19.95
N VAL A 68 19.56 1.68 -19.80
CA VAL A 68 20.45 1.00 -20.73
C VAL A 68 21.01 -0.24 -20.05
N LEU A 69 20.82 -1.41 -20.67
CA LEU A 69 21.40 -2.65 -20.19
C LEU A 69 22.88 -2.72 -20.59
N THR A 70 23.75 -3.08 -19.66
CA THR A 70 25.17 -3.30 -19.94
C THR A 70 25.47 -4.73 -20.41
N GLU A 71 24.54 -5.64 -20.17
CA GLU A 71 24.64 -7.06 -20.52
C GLU A 71 23.41 -7.48 -21.35
N PRO A 72 23.57 -8.33 -22.37
CA PRO A 72 22.45 -8.83 -23.16
C PRO A 72 21.64 -9.88 -22.37
N GLY A 73 20.33 -9.94 -22.62
CA GLY A 73 19.47 -11.02 -22.13
C GLY A 73 18.25 -10.55 -21.34
N LEU A 74 17.15 -11.32 -21.47
CA LEU A 74 15.90 -11.07 -20.75
C LEU A 74 16.02 -11.28 -19.23
N SER A 75 16.97 -12.12 -18.80
CA SER A 75 17.25 -12.40 -17.39
C SER A 75 17.68 -11.15 -16.61
N VAL A 76 18.41 -10.24 -17.27
CA VAL A 76 18.87 -8.97 -16.68
C VAL A 76 17.66 -8.08 -16.38
N ILE A 77 16.68 -8.04 -17.29
CA ILE A 77 15.44 -7.26 -17.10
C ILE A 77 14.64 -7.80 -15.92
N ILE A 78 14.48 -9.13 -15.81
CA ILE A 78 13.78 -9.75 -14.68
C ILE A 78 14.49 -9.42 -13.36
N SER A 79 15.81 -9.53 -13.33
CA SER A 79 16.63 -9.21 -12.14
C SER A 79 16.54 -7.74 -11.76
N ALA A 80 16.54 -6.84 -12.74
CA ALA A 80 16.33 -5.41 -12.55
C ALA A 80 14.94 -5.13 -11.98
N VAL A 81 13.88 -5.73 -12.51
CA VAL A 81 12.51 -5.59 -12.00
C VAL A 81 12.39 -6.09 -10.56
N LEU A 82 12.97 -7.25 -10.23
CA LEU A 82 12.96 -7.78 -8.86
C LEU A 82 13.70 -6.86 -7.88
N THR A 83 14.85 -6.33 -8.30
CA THR A 83 15.65 -5.39 -7.50
C THR A 83 14.90 -4.07 -7.29
N SER A 84 14.31 -3.51 -8.34
CA SER A 84 13.48 -2.30 -8.28
C SER A 84 12.29 -2.48 -7.34
N ARG A 85 11.62 -3.64 -7.36
CA ARG A 85 10.53 -3.96 -6.41
C ARG A 85 11.02 -4.03 -4.96
N ALA A 86 12.22 -4.55 -4.73
CA ALA A 86 12.81 -4.58 -3.39
C ALA A 86 13.14 -3.15 -2.88
N ILE A 87 13.70 -2.29 -3.74
CA ILE A 87 13.97 -0.88 -3.41
C ILE A 87 12.68 -0.12 -3.15
N PHE A 88 11.67 -0.30 -4.01
CA PHE A 88 10.36 0.31 -3.86
C PHE A 88 9.70 -0.05 -2.53
N GLN A 89 9.82 -1.31 -2.11
CA GLN A 89 9.31 -1.76 -0.81
C GLN A 89 10.03 -1.05 0.36
N ARG A 90 11.35 -0.84 0.27
CA ARG A 90 12.10 -0.09 1.30
C ARG A 90 11.61 1.34 1.41
N MET A 91 11.36 2.00 0.27
CA MET A 91 10.84 3.36 0.26
C MET A 91 9.45 3.45 0.90
N LYS A 92 8.52 2.53 0.58
CA LYS A 92 7.19 2.49 1.20
C LYS A 92 7.28 2.27 2.71
N ASN A 93 8.09 1.31 3.15
CA ASN A 93 8.27 1.01 4.58
C ASN A 93 8.85 2.22 5.34
N TYR A 94 9.81 2.93 4.74
CA TYR A 94 10.35 4.17 5.28
C TYR A 94 9.30 5.28 5.38
N THR A 95 8.47 5.47 4.34
CA THR A 95 7.40 6.48 4.38
C THR A 95 6.39 6.18 5.48
N ILE A 96 5.98 4.91 5.67
CA ILE A 96 5.08 4.53 6.78
C ILE A 96 5.72 4.91 8.11
N TYR A 97 6.98 4.56 8.32
CA TYR A 97 7.73 4.88 9.53
C TYR A 97 7.81 6.40 9.78
N ALA A 98 8.20 7.17 8.77
CA ALA A 98 8.34 8.62 8.89
C ALA A 98 7.01 9.29 9.24
N VAL A 99 5.91 8.88 8.58
CA VAL A 99 4.56 9.37 8.88
C VAL A 99 4.12 8.95 10.29
N SER A 100 4.41 7.73 10.72
CA SER A 100 4.04 7.30 12.07
C SER A 100 4.75 8.07 13.17
N ILE A 101 6.05 8.38 13.00
CA ILE A 101 6.80 9.17 13.99
C ILE A 101 6.29 10.61 14.04
N THR A 102 6.03 11.23 12.89
CA THR A 102 5.50 12.61 12.89
C THR A 102 4.13 12.67 13.57
N ILE A 103 3.22 11.75 13.23
CA ILE A 103 1.91 11.66 13.89
C ILE A 103 2.06 11.41 15.38
N ARG A 104 2.97 10.52 15.80
CA ARG A 104 3.21 10.25 17.21
C ARG A 104 3.57 11.54 17.97
N ILE A 105 4.57 12.27 17.51
CA ILE A 105 5.06 13.49 18.16
C ILE A 105 3.95 14.55 18.18
N VAL A 106 3.21 14.70 17.09
CA VAL A 106 2.10 15.67 16.99
C VAL A 106 0.97 15.34 17.96
N VAL A 107 0.62 14.06 18.11
CA VAL A 107 -0.47 13.63 18.99
C VAL A 107 -0.03 13.58 20.46
N SER A 108 1.24 13.26 20.75
CA SER A 108 1.76 13.25 22.12
C SER A 108 1.97 14.64 22.69
N ASP A 109 2.30 15.64 21.85
CA ASP A 109 2.62 17.00 22.29
C ASP A 109 1.80 18.06 21.52
N PRO A 110 0.48 18.17 21.77
CA PRO A 110 -0.39 19.13 21.05
C PRO A 110 -0.03 20.60 21.32
N SER A 111 0.74 20.87 22.37
CA SER A 111 1.25 22.20 22.74
C SER A 111 2.24 22.82 21.73
N ILE A 112 2.76 22.04 20.78
CA ILE A 112 3.66 22.53 19.70
C ILE A 112 2.89 23.38 18.66
N TYR A 113 1.59 23.12 18.45
CA TYR A 113 0.77 23.80 17.44
C TYR A 113 -0.22 24.80 18.03
N PHE A 114 -0.80 24.48 19.19
CA PHE A 114 -1.58 25.46 19.94
C PHE A 114 -0.62 26.38 20.68
N ASN A 115 -0.26 27.49 20.02
CA ASN A 115 0.44 28.64 20.60
C ASN A 115 -0.46 29.36 21.63
N ILE A 116 -1.01 28.60 22.59
CA ILE A 116 -1.77 29.13 23.72
C ILE A 116 -0.71 29.47 24.77
N PRO A 117 -0.47 30.76 25.05
CA PRO A 117 0.36 31.11 26.18
C PRO A 117 -0.28 30.54 27.44
N CYS A 118 0.54 29.88 28.26
CA CYS A 118 0.12 29.20 29.50
C CYS A 118 -0.67 30.14 30.45
N SER A 119 -0.51 31.47 30.29
CA SER A 119 -1.23 32.49 31.05
C SER A 119 -2.72 32.62 30.71
N SER A 120 -3.20 32.22 29.54
CA SER A 120 -4.63 32.35 29.18
C SER A 120 -5.50 31.22 29.75
N LEU A 121 -4.90 30.06 30.04
CA LEU A 121 -5.59 28.91 30.65
C LEU A 121 -5.72 29.04 32.18
N ALA A 122 -4.86 29.83 32.82
CA ALA A 122 -4.97 30.13 34.25
C ALA A 122 -6.29 30.84 34.62
N LEU A 123 -6.87 31.63 33.71
CA LEU A 123 -8.20 32.25 33.90
C LEU A 123 -9.35 31.24 33.88
N PHE A 124 -9.17 30.06 33.26
CA PHE A 124 -10.19 29.01 33.29
C PHE A 124 -10.25 28.29 34.65
N GLN A 125 -9.16 28.30 35.42
CA GLN A 125 -9.12 27.70 36.76
C GLN A 125 -9.89 28.52 37.80
N SER A 126 -10.09 29.82 37.57
CA SER A 126 -10.96 30.68 38.39
C SER A 126 -12.45 30.54 38.06
N CYS A 127 -12.81 29.90 36.93
CA CYS A 127 -14.20 29.70 36.54
C CYS A 127 -14.80 28.43 37.20
N LYS A 128 -14.71 28.37 38.52
CA LYS A 128 -15.49 27.43 39.37
C LYS A 128 -16.81 28.04 39.84
N LEU A 129 -17.20 29.21 39.31
CA LEU A 129 -18.45 29.89 39.64
C LEU A 129 -19.36 29.96 38.41
N ASN A 130 -20.33 29.05 38.41
CA ASN A 130 -21.64 29.06 37.73
C ASN A 130 -21.87 27.82 36.87
N ASN A 131 -22.81 27.02 37.37
CA ASN A 131 -23.39 25.80 36.80
C ASN A 131 -23.88 26.00 35.36
N ILE A 132 -22.96 25.91 34.39
CA ILE A 132 -23.30 25.70 33.00
C ILE A 132 -22.58 24.44 32.53
N PHE A 133 -23.42 23.49 32.13
CA PHE A 133 -23.15 22.16 31.61
C PHE A 133 -22.15 22.20 30.44
N LEU A 134 -20.84 22.27 30.71
CA LEU A 134 -19.84 21.90 29.69
C LEU A 134 -19.79 20.37 29.67
N SER A 135 -20.27 19.82 28.56
CA SER A 135 -20.28 18.39 28.21
C SER A 135 -19.10 17.61 28.81
N VAL A 136 -19.38 16.43 29.35
CA VAL A 136 -18.39 15.49 29.91
C VAL A 136 -17.21 15.26 28.95
N ASN A 137 -17.39 15.43 27.63
CA ASN A 137 -16.31 15.44 26.66
C ASN A 137 -15.37 16.64 26.81
N THR A 138 -15.86 17.88 26.88
CA THR A 138 -14.96 19.04 26.99
C THR A 138 -14.26 19.10 28.33
N ALA A 139 -14.84 18.60 29.43
CA ALA A 139 -14.17 18.52 30.73
C ALA A 139 -13.03 17.48 30.76
N VAL A 140 -13.19 16.31 30.12
CA VAL A 140 -12.11 15.31 29.98
C VAL A 140 -11.00 15.84 29.10
N TRP A 141 -11.35 16.50 27.98
CA TRP A 141 -10.36 17.14 27.11
C TRP A 141 -9.66 18.30 27.83
N ILE A 142 -10.36 19.19 28.55
CA ILE A 142 -9.76 20.32 29.27
C ILE A 142 -8.89 19.84 30.45
N HIS A 143 -9.28 18.78 31.17
CA HIS A 143 -8.45 18.23 32.23
C HIS A 143 -7.22 17.47 31.68
N ALA A 144 -7.37 16.75 30.57
CA ALA A 144 -6.25 16.14 29.85
C ALA A 144 -5.30 17.19 29.23
N TYR A 145 -5.84 18.28 28.68
CA TYR A 145 -5.08 19.39 28.10
C TYR A 145 -4.43 20.31 29.15
N CYS A 146 -5.03 20.44 30.34
CA CYS A 146 -4.48 21.29 31.41
C CYS A 146 -3.41 20.57 32.25
N PHE A 147 -3.44 19.22 32.29
CA PHE A 147 -2.42 18.42 32.97
C PHE A 147 -1.12 18.24 32.15
N ASP A 148 -1.13 18.68 30.88
CA ASP A 148 -0.10 18.49 29.86
C ASP A 148 1.00 19.59 29.85
N MET A 149 0.91 20.60 30.73
CA MET A 149 1.70 21.85 30.59
C MET A 149 2.98 21.93 31.43
N GLU A 150 3.32 20.94 32.26
CA GLU A 150 4.48 21.08 33.18
C GLU A 150 5.70 20.20 32.84
N ILE A 151 5.56 19.16 31.99
CA ILE A 151 6.69 18.33 31.54
C ILE A 151 6.76 18.34 30.01
N ARG A 152 7.11 19.51 29.45
CA ARG A 152 7.55 19.59 28.05
C ARG A 152 8.85 18.80 27.93
N LEU A 153 8.91 17.84 27.00
CA LEU A 153 10.18 17.23 26.61
C LEU A 153 11.16 18.37 26.26
N CYS A 154 12.27 18.46 27.00
CA CYS A 154 13.28 19.46 26.70
C CYS A 154 13.69 19.31 25.22
N PRO A 155 13.75 20.40 24.43
CA PRO A 155 14.07 20.33 23.00
C PRO A 155 15.39 19.58 22.73
N PHE A 156 16.33 19.67 23.66
CA PHE A 156 17.59 18.93 23.63
C PHE A 156 17.42 17.40 23.66
N MET A 157 16.45 16.88 24.42
CA MET A 157 16.16 15.45 24.46
C MET A 157 15.52 14.96 23.17
N VAL A 158 14.63 15.77 22.59
CA VAL A 158 14.06 15.49 21.26
C VAL A 158 15.14 15.51 20.18
N LEU A 159 16.11 16.43 20.27
CA LEU A 159 17.27 16.45 19.39
C LEU A 159 18.11 15.17 19.50
N ILE A 160 18.36 14.68 20.72
CA ILE A 160 19.08 13.40 20.90
C ILE A 160 18.30 12.25 20.26
N ILE A 161 16.97 12.19 20.46
CA ILE A 161 16.13 11.17 19.80
C ILE A 161 16.26 11.28 18.27
N ALA A 162 16.21 12.49 17.71
CA ALA A 162 16.34 12.72 16.27
C ALA A 162 17.70 12.23 15.74
N ILE A 163 18.80 12.58 16.41
CA ILE A 163 20.15 12.16 16.02
C ILE A 163 20.31 10.65 16.08
N LEU A 164 19.84 10.01 17.16
CA LEU A 164 19.89 8.55 17.30
C LEU A 164 19.03 7.86 16.24
N ASN A 165 17.83 8.40 15.97
CA ASN A 165 16.94 7.87 14.95
C ASN A 165 17.57 8.00 13.56
N ASP A 166 18.14 9.15 13.18
CA ASP A 166 18.78 9.35 11.87
C ASP A 166 19.93 8.37 11.65
N GLY A 167 20.78 8.16 12.67
CA GLY A 167 21.85 7.16 12.63
C GLY A 167 21.33 5.75 12.34
N THR A 168 20.22 5.35 12.97
CA THR A 168 19.59 4.05 12.71
C THR A 168 18.86 3.99 11.36
N ILE A 169 18.23 5.08 10.92
CA ILE A 169 17.47 5.17 9.66
C ILE A 169 18.38 4.95 8.45
N MET A 170 19.63 5.42 8.49
CA MET A 170 20.59 5.18 7.40
C MET A 170 20.78 3.68 7.11
N THR A 171 20.59 2.80 8.09
CA THR A 171 20.71 1.35 7.90
C THR A 171 19.55 0.72 7.15
N ILE A 172 18.38 1.38 7.08
CA ILE A 172 17.19 0.92 6.33
C ILE A 172 17.51 0.85 4.83
N SER A 173 18.35 1.77 4.33
CA SER A 173 18.78 1.77 2.91
C SER A 173 19.47 0.46 2.51
N LYS A 174 20.22 -0.15 3.43
CA LYS A 174 20.97 -1.40 3.24
C LYS A 174 20.18 -2.65 3.66
N ASP A 175 18.95 -2.51 4.12
CA ASP A 175 18.18 -3.61 4.65
C ASP A 175 17.71 -4.59 3.56
N ARG A 176 17.65 -5.89 3.91
CA ARG A 176 17.25 -6.95 2.98
C ARG A 176 15.74 -7.19 3.06
N VAL A 177 14.99 -6.45 2.24
CA VAL A 177 13.52 -6.55 2.14
C VAL A 177 13.12 -7.49 0.99
N LYS A 178 12.09 -8.32 1.21
CA LYS A 178 11.53 -9.20 0.18
C LYS A 178 10.74 -8.39 -0.85
N PRO A 179 10.99 -8.57 -2.17
CA PRO A 179 10.25 -7.87 -3.21
C PRO A 179 8.78 -8.32 -3.24
N SER A 180 7.90 -7.43 -3.71
CA SER A 180 6.49 -7.78 -3.93
C SER A 180 6.35 -8.77 -5.09
N PRO A 181 5.54 -9.85 -4.95
CA PRO A 181 5.31 -10.79 -6.04
C PRO A 181 4.51 -10.17 -7.19
N VAL A 182 3.61 -9.23 -6.86
CA VAL A 182 2.80 -8.47 -7.82
C VAL A 182 3.35 -7.05 -8.01
N PRO A 183 3.20 -6.45 -9.21
CA PRO A 183 3.50 -5.04 -9.40
C PRO A 183 2.65 -4.21 -8.44
N ASP A 184 3.31 -3.29 -7.74
CA ASP A 184 2.70 -2.46 -6.72
C ASP A 184 2.82 -1.00 -7.14
N SER A 185 1.78 -0.21 -6.86
CA SER A 185 1.75 1.22 -7.15
C SER A 185 1.87 2.02 -5.86
N TRP A 186 2.31 3.28 -5.97
CA TRP A 186 2.48 4.14 -4.81
C TRP A 186 1.11 4.66 -4.35
N LYS A 187 0.45 3.90 -3.48
CA LYS A 187 -0.83 4.28 -2.89
C LYS A 187 -0.64 5.11 -1.64
N LEU A 188 -0.44 6.43 -1.81
CA LEU A 188 -0.22 7.37 -0.70
C LEU A 188 -1.28 7.22 0.40
N LYS A 189 -2.56 7.12 0.03
CA LYS A 189 -3.67 7.03 1.00
C LYS A 189 -3.53 5.85 1.96
N GLU A 190 -3.16 4.67 1.45
CA GLU A 190 -2.97 3.46 2.28
C GLU A 190 -1.75 3.60 3.21
N ILE A 191 -0.67 4.19 2.69
CA ILE A 191 0.57 4.46 3.43
C ILE A 191 0.30 5.44 4.58
N PHE A 192 -0.37 6.57 4.29
CA PHE A 192 -0.72 7.57 5.30
C PHE A 192 -1.71 7.03 6.34
N ALA A 193 -2.75 6.31 5.91
CA ALA A 193 -3.69 5.70 6.85
C ALA A 193 -3.00 4.73 7.81
N THR A 194 -2.11 3.88 7.30
CA THR A 194 -1.29 2.99 8.13
C THR A 194 -0.39 3.78 9.08
N GLY A 195 0.26 4.83 8.57
CA GLY A 195 1.13 5.70 9.34
C GLY A 195 0.41 6.35 10.53
N VAL A 196 -0.76 6.93 10.28
CA VAL A 196 -1.58 7.63 11.29
C VAL A 196 -2.05 6.69 12.39
N VAL A 197 -2.53 5.49 12.05
CA VAL A 197 -3.04 4.54 13.04
C VAL A 197 -1.90 4.00 13.93
N LEU A 198 -0.77 3.63 13.33
CA LEU A 198 0.40 3.18 14.09
C LEU A 198 0.95 4.32 14.97
N GLY A 199 1.08 5.53 14.43
CA GLY A 199 1.55 6.70 15.17
C GLY A 199 0.62 7.08 16.33
N GLY A 200 -0.69 7.07 16.10
CA GLY A 200 -1.71 7.34 17.12
C GLY A 200 -1.69 6.31 18.25
N TYR A 201 -1.53 5.02 17.94
CA TYR A 201 -1.38 3.98 18.96
C TYR A 201 -0.12 4.22 19.82
N LEU A 202 1.01 4.57 19.20
CA LEU A 202 2.24 4.87 19.95
C LEU A 202 2.12 6.13 20.81
N ALA A 203 1.39 7.15 20.34
CA ALA A 203 1.10 8.34 21.14
C ALA A 203 0.24 7.98 22.36
N LEU A 204 -0.85 7.24 22.16
CA LEU A 204 -1.69 6.75 23.26
C LEU A 204 -0.91 5.90 24.26
N GLY A 205 -0.02 5.03 23.78
CA GLY A 205 0.87 4.25 24.65
C GLY A 205 1.87 5.11 25.44
N THR A 206 2.28 6.26 24.90
CA THR A 206 3.17 7.20 25.61
C THR A 206 2.37 7.99 26.67
N VAL A 207 1.16 8.45 26.33
CA VAL A 207 0.26 9.15 27.25
C VAL A 207 -0.17 8.23 28.39
N LEU A 208 -0.52 6.98 28.09
CA LEU A 208 -0.87 5.98 29.11
C LEU A 208 0.30 5.72 30.06
N PHE A 209 1.52 5.60 29.53
CA PHE A 209 2.72 5.42 30.35
C PHE A 209 2.93 6.60 31.30
N PHE A 210 2.77 7.83 30.79
CA PHE A 210 2.87 9.05 31.59
C PHE A 210 1.81 9.10 32.69
N TRP A 211 0.55 8.85 32.33
CA TRP A 211 -0.58 8.85 33.26
C TRP A 211 -0.40 7.82 34.38
N VAL A 212 -0.05 6.57 34.04
CA VAL A 212 0.20 5.52 35.02
C VAL A 212 1.36 5.89 35.95
N MET A 213 2.42 6.52 35.44
CA MET A 213 3.57 6.92 36.26
C MET A 213 3.29 8.13 37.17
N LYS A 214 2.43 9.06 36.75
CA LYS A 214 2.19 10.33 37.47
C LYS A 214 1.03 10.25 38.45
N ASP A 215 -0.05 9.57 38.07
CA ASP A 215 -1.31 9.56 38.84
C ASP A 215 -1.49 8.28 39.66
N THR A 216 -0.80 7.19 39.31
CA THR A 216 -0.94 5.90 40.00
C THR A 216 0.40 5.38 40.52
N ASP A 217 0.37 4.58 41.59
CA ASP A 217 1.56 3.93 42.15
C ASP A 217 1.78 2.49 41.61
N PHE A 218 1.15 2.16 40.48
CA PHE A 218 1.15 0.81 39.90
C PHE A 218 2.55 0.24 39.70
N PHE A 219 3.48 1.03 39.17
CA PHE A 219 4.86 0.58 38.91
C PHE A 219 5.65 0.36 40.19
N SER A 220 5.44 1.21 41.21
CA SER A 220 6.12 1.08 42.49
C SER A 220 5.62 -0.13 43.29
N ASP A 221 4.31 -0.39 43.27
CA ASP A 221 3.69 -1.53 43.96
C ASP A 221 4.05 -2.88 43.31
N LYS A 222 4.02 -2.97 41.98
CA LYS A 222 4.30 -4.23 41.27
C LYS A 222 5.78 -4.59 41.17
N PHE A 223 6.65 -3.60 40.92
CA PHE A 223 8.07 -3.85 40.63
C PHE A 223 9.00 -3.44 41.76
N GLY A 224 8.47 -2.90 42.87
CA GLY A 224 9.26 -2.49 44.04
C GLY A 224 10.22 -1.33 43.76
N VAL A 225 9.92 -0.49 42.77
CA VAL A 225 10.81 0.60 42.35
C VAL A 225 10.40 1.91 43.03
N ARG A 226 11.39 2.79 43.31
CA ARG A 226 11.17 4.11 43.93
C ARG A 226 10.09 4.91 43.19
N SER A 227 9.18 5.60 43.89
CA SER A 227 8.20 6.45 43.23
C SER A 227 8.88 7.67 42.59
N LEU A 228 8.51 7.99 41.34
CA LEU A 228 9.03 9.14 40.57
C LEU A 228 8.08 10.34 40.58
N ARG A 229 6.97 10.25 41.31
CA ARG A 229 5.84 11.19 41.21
C ARG A 229 6.22 12.64 41.52
N GLU A 230 7.15 12.83 42.44
CA GLU A 230 7.58 14.12 42.97
C GLU A 230 8.69 14.79 42.14
N SER A 231 9.39 14.03 41.28
CA SER A 231 10.58 14.51 40.57
C SER A 231 10.34 14.64 39.04
N PRO A 232 9.92 15.81 38.53
CA PRO A 232 9.62 15.99 37.10
C PRO A 232 10.84 15.73 36.20
N ARG A 233 12.06 15.94 36.71
CA ARG A 233 13.31 15.69 35.99
C ARG A 233 13.60 14.20 35.76
N GLU A 234 13.15 13.32 36.66
CA GLU A 234 13.33 11.87 36.53
C GLU A 234 12.22 11.25 35.67
N ILE A 235 10.99 11.78 35.78
CA ILE A 235 9.87 11.47 34.87
C ILE A 235 10.28 11.75 33.41
N MET A 236 10.95 12.86 33.15
CA MET A 236 11.40 13.18 31.79
C MET A 236 12.46 12.20 31.28
N ALA A 237 13.37 11.72 32.13
CA ALA A 237 14.33 10.68 31.76
C ALA A 237 13.62 9.37 31.38
N ALA A 238 12.58 9.00 32.15
CA ALA A 238 11.78 7.82 31.88
C ALA A 238 10.99 7.92 30.57
N LEU A 239 10.35 9.07 30.32
CA LEU A 239 9.64 9.35 29.07
C LEU A 239 10.58 9.33 27.87
N TYR A 240 11.75 9.99 27.97
CA TYR A 240 12.76 9.98 26.91
C TYR A 240 13.16 8.55 26.53
N LEU A 241 13.42 7.69 27.52
CA LEU A 241 13.82 6.32 27.27
C LEU A 241 12.71 5.52 26.58
N GLN A 242 11.48 5.62 27.08
CA GLN A 242 10.31 4.97 26.47
C GLN A 242 10.13 5.44 25.03
N VAL A 243 10.25 6.75 24.79
CA VAL A 243 10.07 7.34 23.46
C VAL A 243 11.14 6.86 22.49
N SER A 244 12.39 6.79 22.94
CA SER A 244 13.52 6.30 22.15
C SER A 244 13.37 4.82 21.78
N ILE A 245 13.06 3.94 22.74
CA ILE A 245 12.91 2.49 22.50
C ILE A 245 11.80 2.24 21.47
N VAL A 246 10.63 2.81 21.72
CA VAL A 246 9.44 2.56 20.89
C VAL A 246 9.60 3.15 19.48
N SER A 247 10.26 4.32 19.33
CA SER A 247 10.51 4.91 18.01
C SER A 247 11.37 4.00 17.14
N GLN A 248 12.47 3.49 17.69
CA GLN A 248 13.36 2.63 16.91
C GLN A 248 12.79 1.23 16.72
N ALA A 249 12.03 0.72 17.69
CA ALA A 249 11.35 -0.56 17.57
C ALA A 249 10.35 -0.57 16.40
N LEU A 250 9.67 0.56 16.15
CA LEU A 250 8.73 0.70 15.03
C LEU A 250 9.34 0.34 13.67
N ILE A 251 10.65 0.54 13.46
CA ILE A 251 11.35 0.18 12.22
C ILE A 251 11.18 -1.32 11.90
N PHE A 252 11.17 -2.18 12.93
CA PHE A 252 11.00 -3.62 12.74
C PHE A 252 9.57 -4.01 12.33
N VAL A 253 8.57 -3.26 12.81
CA VAL A 253 7.17 -3.47 12.44
C VAL A 253 6.89 -2.98 11.01
N THR A 254 7.42 -1.82 10.64
CA THR A 254 7.17 -1.20 9.33
C THR A 254 7.93 -1.90 8.20
N ARG A 255 9.10 -2.48 8.48
CA ARG A 255 9.86 -3.25 7.47
C ARG A 255 9.19 -4.57 7.09
N SER A 256 8.49 -5.20 8.04
CA SER A 256 7.98 -6.55 7.89
C SER A 256 6.59 -6.59 7.23
N ARG A 257 6.43 -7.47 6.23
CA ARG A 257 5.10 -7.74 5.67
C ARG A 257 4.36 -8.76 6.53
N SER A 258 5.05 -9.77 7.05
CA SER A 258 4.53 -10.72 8.02
C SER A 258 4.75 -10.22 9.45
N TRP A 259 4.70 -11.11 10.43
CA TRP A 259 5.08 -10.84 11.81
C TRP A 259 6.52 -10.35 11.85
N SER A 260 6.77 -9.31 12.64
CA SER A 260 8.09 -8.69 12.77
C SER A 260 9.14 -9.71 13.25
N TYR A 261 8.75 -10.60 14.18
CA TYR A 261 9.63 -11.64 14.72
C TYR A 261 9.98 -12.75 13.71
N ALA A 262 9.14 -12.98 12.69
CA ALA A 262 9.40 -14.01 11.68
C ALA A 262 10.40 -13.53 10.62
N GLU A 263 10.49 -12.22 10.38
CA GLU A 263 11.36 -11.63 9.37
C GLU A 263 12.67 -11.14 9.99
N ARG A 264 13.71 -12.00 9.94
CA ARG A 264 15.03 -11.70 10.51
C ARG A 264 15.57 -10.33 10.03
N PRO A 265 15.94 -9.43 10.96
CA PRO A 265 16.59 -8.17 10.60
C PRO A 265 17.98 -8.35 10.03
N GLY A 266 18.37 -7.44 9.13
CA GLY A 266 19.77 -7.34 8.71
C GLY A 266 20.65 -7.06 9.92
N MET A 267 21.84 -7.68 9.95
CA MET A 267 22.76 -7.53 11.10
C MET A 267 23.15 -6.07 11.35
N PHE A 268 23.25 -5.26 10.30
CA PHE A 268 23.53 -3.82 10.43
C PHE A 268 22.41 -3.05 11.13
N LEU A 269 21.15 -3.34 10.81
CA LEU A 269 19.99 -2.71 11.46
C LEU A 269 19.92 -3.09 12.93
N LEU A 270 20.12 -4.38 13.24
CA LEU A 270 20.10 -4.86 14.62
C LEU A 270 21.26 -4.26 15.44
N GLY A 271 22.47 -4.23 14.86
CA GLY A 271 23.64 -3.61 15.50
C GLY A 271 23.43 -2.12 15.78
N ALA A 272 22.90 -1.36 14.81
CA ALA A 272 22.61 0.05 14.99
C ALA A 272 21.53 0.29 16.06
N PHE A 273 20.47 -0.53 16.09
CA PHE A 273 19.46 -0.50 17.14
C PHE A 273 20.07 -0.75 18.52
N MET A 274 20.87 -1.82 18.68
CA MET A 274 21.48 -2.16 19.97
C MET A 274 22.40 -1.05 20.47
N ILE A 275 23.22 -0.44 19.60
CA ILE A 275 24.09 0.67 19.97
C ILE A 275 23.28 1.90 20.36
N ALA A 276 22.28 2.28 19.56
CA ALA A 276 21.47 3.46 19.83
C ALA A 276 20.65 3.30 21.12
N GLN A 277 20.12 2.10 21.39
CA GLN A 277 19.42 1.80 22.64
C GLN A 277 20.35 1.73 23.85
N LEU A 278 21.57 1.23 23.68
CA LEU A 278 22.58 1.27 24.74
C LEU A 278 22.91 2.73 25.11
N VAL A 279 23.12 3.59 24.13
CA VAL A 279 23.37 5.02 24.38
C VAL A 279 22.15 5.68 25.05
N ALA A 280 20.94 5.41 24.55
CA ALA A 280 19.71 5.97 25.13
C ALA A 280 19.49 5.54 26.60
N THR A 281 19.70 4.27 26.90
CA THR A 281 19.58 3.73 28.27
C THR A 281 20.63 4.32 29.21
N LEU A 282 21.88 4.46 28.78
CA LEU A 282 22.93 5.09 29.58
C LEU A 282 22.62 6.56 29.89
N ILE A 283 22.10 7.31 28.91
CA ILE A 283 21.66 8.69 29.13
C ILE A 283 20.52 8.73 30.14
N ALA A 284 19.51 7.88 30.00
CA ALA A 284 18.35 7.87 30.91
C ALA A 284 18.72 7.48 32.35
N VAL A 285 19.71 6.60 32.54
CA VAL A 285 20.12 6.12 33.86
C VAL A 285 21.08 7.07 34.56
N TYR A 286 22.06 7.63 33.84
CA TYR A 286 23.18 8.36 34.45
C TYR A 286 23.18 9.87 34.22
N ALA A 287 22.43 10.40 33.26
CA ALA A 287 22.50 11.83 32.96
C ALA A 287 21.96 12.67 34.12
N ASN A 288 22.75 13.67 34.53
CA ASN A 288 22.33 14.70 35.46
C ASN A 288 22.76 16.06 34.89
N TRP A 289 21.98 16.56 33.92
CA TRP A 289 22.26 17.82 33.24
C TRP A 289 21.23 18.87 33.65
N GLY A 290 21.70 19.91 34.35
CA GLY A 290 20.86 21.03 34.76
C GLY A 290 20.24 21.78 33.56
N PHE A 291 21.00 21.94 32.48
CA PHE A 291 20.55 22.55 31.23
C PHE A 291 19.40 21.76 30.56
N ALA A 292 19.54 20.44 30.51
CA ALA A 292 18.55 19.57 29.87
C ALA A 292 17.43 19.14 30.83
N LYS A 293 17.33 19.72 32.04
CA LYS A 293 16.36 19.40 33.11
C LYS A 293 16.18 17.89 33.37
N ILE A 294 17.22 17.09 33.15
CA ILE A 294 17.16 15.62 33.27
C ILE A 294 17.92 15.15 34.49
N LYS A 295 17.33 14.20 35.23
CA LYS A 295 17.99 13.49 36.32
C LYS A 295 17.78 11.99 36.11
N GLY A 296 18.86 11.22 36.27
CA GLY A 296 18.86 9.78 36.04
C GLY A 296 17.83 9.01 36.86
N CYS A 297 17.03 8.17 36.20
CA CYS A 297 15.96 7.38 36.83
C CYS A 297 16.47 6.09 37.51
N GLY A 298 17.71 5.66 37.22
CA GLY A 298 18.31 4.44 37.75
C GLY A 298 17.95 3.17 36.96
N TRP A 299 18.72 2.10 37.16
CA TRP A 299 18.58 0.84 36.41
C TRP A 299 17.25 0.10 36.65
N GLY A 300 16.70 0.19 37.87
CA GLY A 300 15.40 -0.42 38.19
C GLY A 300 14.28 0.13 37.31
N TRP A 301 14.21 1.46 37.19
CA TRP A 301 13.25 2.11 36.29
C TRP A 301 13.54 1.85 34.82
N ALA A 302 14.81 1.84 34.41
CA ALA A 302 15.16 1.49 33.03
C ALA A 302 14.63 0.10 32.64
N GLY A 303 14.74 -0.90 33.52
CA GLY A 303 14.19 -2.24 33.30
C GLY A 303 12.66 -2.26 33.15
N VAL A 304 11.94 -1.52 34.00
CA VAL A 304 10.48 -1.39 33.90
C VAL A 304 10.07 -0.71 32.59
N ILE A 305 10.79 0.33 32.17
CA ILE A 305 10.53 1.03 30.90
C ILE A 305 10.76 0.10 29.70
N TRP A 306 11.82 -0.71 29.73
CA TRP A 306 12.06 -1.73 28.72
C TRP A 306 10.92 -2.74 28.64
N LEU A 307 10.48 -3.25 29.79
CA LEU A 307 9.38 -4.20 29.87
C LEU A 307 8.10 -3.60 29.31
N TYR A 308 7.75 -2.38 29.72
CA TYR A 308 6.60 -1.64 29.19
C TYR A 308 6.69 -1.43 27.67
N SER A 309 7.87 -1.08 27.17
CA SER A 309 8.09 -0.85 25.74
C SER A 309 7.95 -2.15 24.93
N ILE A 310 8.42 -3.29 25.45
CA ILE A 310 8.25 -4.61 24.82
C ILE A 310 6.77 -5.01 24.81
N VAL A 311 6.04 -4.79 25.91
CA VAL A 311 4.60 -5.08 25.97
C VAL A 311 3.82 -4.21 24.98
N THR A 312 4.15 -2.91 24.87
CA THR A 312 3.53 -1.99 23.91
C THR A 312 3.89 -2.34 22.46
N TYR A 313 4.99 -3.04 22.23
CA TYR A 313 5.44 -3.43 20.90
C TYR A 313 4.62 -4.57 20.28
N ILE A 314 4.22 -5.58 21.07
CA ILE A 314 3.55 -6.78 20.57
C ILE A 314 2.24 -6.47 19.80
N PRO A 315 1.34 -5.59 20.28
CA PRO A 315 0.10 -5.26 19.57
C PRO A 315 0.30 -4.53 18.24
N LEU A 316 1.47 -3.93 17.98
CA LEU A 316 1.72 -3.19 16.74
C LEU A 316 1.61 -4.09 15.50
N ASP A 317 2.07 -5.34 15.59
CA ASP A 317 1.96 -6.29 14.48
C ASP A 317 0.50 -6.67 14.20
N ILE A 318 -0.31 -6.83 15.24
CA ILE A 318 -1.75 -7.08 15.10
C ILE A 318 -2.43 -5.89 14.44
N LEU A 319 -2.13 -4.68 14.92
CA LEU A 319 -2.67 -3.44 14.37
C LEU A 319 -2.30 -3.27 12.89
N LYS A 320 -1.06 -3.57 12.52
CA LYS A 320 -0.57 -3.59 11.14
C LYS A 320 -1.39 -4.52 10.24
N PHE A 321 -1.69 -5.74 10.71
CA PHE A 321 -2.53 -6.68 9.94
C PHE A 321 -3.98 -6.20 9.82
N CYS A 322 -4.55 -5.71 10.91
CA CYS A 322 -5.91 -5.15 10.91
C CYS A 322 -6.05 -4.00 9.90
N ILE A 323 -5.12 -3.05 9.89
CA ILE A 323 -5.16 -1.91 8.97
C ILE A 323 -5.08 -2.37 7.52
N ARG A 324 -4.15 -3.28 7.21
CA ARG A 324 -4.03 -3.82 5.84
C ARG A 324 -5.28 -4.57 5.40
N TYR A 325 -5.91 -5.32 6.31
CA TYR A 325 -7.16 -6.01 6.03
C TYR A 325 -8.31 -5.02 5.75
N VAL A 326 -8.44 -3.97 6.55
CA VAL A 326 -9.45 -2.90 6.37
C VAL A 326 -9.22 -2.14 5.06
N LEU A 327 -7.97 -1.76 4.76
CA LEU A 327 -7.61 -1.02 3.55
C LEU A 327 -7.67 -1.88 2.27
N SER A 328 -7.53 -3.21 2.38
CA SER A 328 -7.60 -4.12 1.23
C SER A 328 -9.00 -4.20 0.61
N GLY A 329 -10.01 -3.53 1.17
CA GLY A 329 -11.39 -3.59 0.67
C GLY A 329 -12.12 -4.88 1.01
N LYS A 330 -11.39 -6.00 1.23
CA LYS A 330 -11.96 -7.30 1.63
C LYS A 330 -12.89 -7.26 2.83
N ALA A 331 -12.62 -6.38 3.80
CA ALA A 331 -13.53 -6.18 4.94
C ALA A 331 -14.88 -5.57 4.50
N TRP A 332 -14.84 -4.60 3.59
CA TRP A 332 -16.02 -3.95 3.01
C TRP A 332 -16.73 -4.86 2.02
N ASP A 333 -15.99 -5.60 1.18
CA ASP A 333 -16.53 -6.59 0.26
C ASP A 333 -17.23 -7.71 1.03
N ASN A 334 -16.61 -8.26 2.08
CA ASN A 334 -17.25 -9.28 2.93
C ASN A 334 -18.48 -8.73 3.69
N LEU A 335 -18.47 -7.46 4.13
CA LEU A 335 -19.62 -6.84 4.80
C LEU A 335 -20.76 -6.51 3.82
N LEU A 336 -20.43 -6.08 2.60
CA LEU A 336 -21.40 -5.83 1.53
C LEU A 336 -21.95 -7.15 0.99
N GLU A 337 -21.10 -8.16 0.78
CA GLU A 337 -21.48 -9.52 0.40
C GLU A 337 -22.33 -10.19 1.47
N ASN A 338 -22.03 -10.03 2.76
CA ASN A 338 -22.94 -10.52 3.81
C ASN A 338 -24.27 -9.78 3.81
N LYS A 339 -24.29 -8.45 3.60
CA LYS A 339 -25.55 -7.70 3.49
C LYS A 339 -26.35 -8.06 2.23
N THR A 340 -25.70 -8.40 1.12
CA THR A 340 -26.38 -8.90 -0.09
C THR A 340 -26.79 -10.37 0.04
N ALA A 341 -26.06 -11.19 0.83
CA ALA A 341 -26.46 -12.56 1.17
C ALA A 341 -27.67 -12.63 2.11
N PHE A 342 -27.93 -11.57 2.89
CA PHE A 342 -29.18 -11.39 3.64
C PHE A 342 -30.34 -10.84 2.80
N THR A 343 -30.14 -10.58 1.50
CA THR A 343 -31.28 -10.45 0.58
C THR A 343 -31.75 -11.85 0.18
N THR A 344 -33.04 -12.08 0.34
CA THR A 344 -33.75 -13.36 0.23
C THR A 344 -33.77 -13.90 -1.21
N LYS A 345 -32.61 -14.23 -1.78
CA LYS A 345 -32.54 -15.09 -2.97
C LYS A 345 -31.84 -16.39 -2.60
N SER A 346 -32.66 -17.39 -2.27
CA SER A 346 -32.26 -18.75 -1.90
C SER A 346 -31.37 -19.47 -2.94
N ASN A 347 -31.13 -18.90 -4.12
CA ASN A 347 -30.43 -19.54 -5.23
C ASN A 347 -29.65 -18.52 -6.08
N TYR A 348 -28.73 -17.76 -5.48
CA TYR A 348 -27.86 -16.87 -6.26
C TYR A 348 -27.00 -17.68 -7.23
N GLY A 349 -27.09 -17.36 -8.53
CA GLY A 349 -26.31 -18.02 -9.60
C GLY A 349 -26.79 -19.42 -10.02
N LYS A 350 -27.91 -19.96 -9.50
CA LYS A 350 -28.50 -21.20 -10.04
C LYS A 350 -29.23 -20.93 -11.35
N GLU A 351 -30.05 -19.88 -11.40
CA GLU A 351 -30.76 -19.45 -12.60
C GLU A 351 -29.81 -19.02 -13.73
N GLU A 352 -28.71 -18.32 -13.41
CA GLU A 352 -27.69 -17.95 -14.41
C GLU A 352 -26.93 -19.16 -14.95
N ARG A 353 -26.61 -20.16 -14.11
CA ARG A 353 -25.99 -21.42 -14.55
C ARG A 353 -26.95 -22.28 -15.38
N GLU A 354 -28.22 -22.33 -15.01
CA GLU A 354 -29.26 -23.01 -15.79
C GLU A 354 -29.50 -22.29 -17.13
N ALA A 355 -29.48 -20.96 -17.16
CA ALA A 355 -29.59 -20.18 -18.40
C ALA A 355 -28.38 -20.34 -19.31
N GLN A 356 -27.17 -20.36 -18.76
CA GLN A 356 -25.93 -20.62 -19.52
C GLN A 356 -25.86 -22.06 -20.02
N TRP A 357 -26.25 -23.05 -19.21
CA TRP A 357 -26.38 -24.44 -19.65
C TRP A 357 -27.43 -24.54 -20.76
N ALA A 358 -28.63 -23.98 -20.59
CA ALA A 358 -29.66 -23.98 -21.62
C ALA A 358 -29.20 -23.28 -22.92
N ALA A 359 -28.43 -22.20 -22.83
CA ALA A 359 -27.83 -21.53 -23.97
C ALA A 359 -26.77 -22.41 -24.65
N ALA A 360 -25.88 -23.04 -23.89
CA ALA A 360 -24.86 -23.96 -24.40
C ALA A 360 -25.49 -25.19 -25.08
N GLN A 361 -26.55 -25.76 -24.48
CA GLN A 361 -27.32 -26.88 -25.03
C GLN A 361 -27.99 -26.49 -26.37
N ARG A 362 -28.55 -25.28 -26.46
CA ARG A 362 -29.16 -24.74 -27.69
C ARG A 362 -28.13 -24.52 -28.79
N THR A 363 -26.93 -24.01 -28.46
CA THR A 363 -25.84 -23.86 -29.43
C THR A 363 -25.31 -25.20 -29.95
N LEU A 364 -25.34 -26.24 -29.12
CA LEU A 364 -24.94 -27.61 -29.50
C LEU A 364 -25.93 -28.24 -30.50
N HIS A 365 -27.22 -27.86 -30.43
CA HIS A 365 -28.26 -28.26 -31.37
C HIS A 365 -28.46 -27.27 -32.54
N GLY A 366 -27.56 -26.27 -32.71
CA GLY A 366 -27.60 -25.34 -33.85
C GLY A 366 -28.75 -24.32 -33.83
N LEU A 367 -29.43 -24.15 -32.68
CA LEU A 367 -30.51 -23.17 -32.50
C LEU A 367 -29.94 -21.87 -31.90
N GLN A 368 -30.29 -20.72 -32.48
CA GLN A 368 -29.86 -19.41 -31.95
C GLN A 368 -30.52 -19.12 -30.59
N PRO A 369 -29.79 -18.45 -29.66
CA PRO A 369 -30.41 -17.90 -28.45
C PRO A 369 -31.37 -16.76 -28.84
N PRO A 370 -32.48 -16.58 -28.10
CA PRO A 370 -33.40 -15.48 -28.35
C PRO A 370 -32.69 -14.13 -28.11
N GLU A 371 -32.83 -13.19 -29.03
CA GLU A 371 -32.35 -11.82 -28.84
C GLU A 371 -33.07 -11.19 -27.64
N THR A 372 -32.30 -10.73 -26.65
CA THR A 372 -32.82 -10.00 -25.49
C THR A 372 -33.43 -8.69 -25.96
N THR A 373 -34.75 -8.64 -26.08
CA THR A 373 -35.49 -7.41 -26.34
C THR A 373 -35.37 -6.51 -25.11
N ASN A 374 -34.54 -5.47 -25.19
CA ASN A 374 -34.41 -4.47 -24.13
C ASN A 374 -35.77 -3.80 -23.87
N LEU A 375 -36.29 -3.97 -22.65
CA LEU A 375 -37.63 -3.60 -22.22
C LEU A 375 -37.74 -2.16 -21.66
N PHE A 376 -36.86 -1.24 -22.07
CA PHE A 376 -36.92 0.17 -21.67
C PHE A 376 -36.95 1.08 -22.91
N PRO A 377 -37.99 1.94 -23.08
CA PRO A 377 -38.11 2.81 -24.23
C PRO A 377 -37.35 4.11 -23.98
N GLU A 378 -36.20 4.29 -24.61
CA GLU A 378 -35.58 5.61 -24.72
C GLU A 378 -36.16 6.34 -25.93
N LYS A 379 -36.96 7.37 -25.65
CA LYS A 379 -37.55 8.27 -26.65
C LYS A 379 -36.44 9.08 -27.33
N SER A 380 -36.21 8.84 -28.62
CA SER A 380 -35.81 9.90 -29.55
C SER A 380 -36.23 9.55 -30.98
N SER A 381 -36.85 10.54 -31.61
CA SER A 381 -37.54 10.48 -32.89
C SER A 381 -36.63 10.20 -34.09
N TYR A 382 -37.13 9.32 -34.95
CA TYR A 382 -37.30 9.52 -36.40
C TYR A 382 -36.40 10.57 -37.09
N ARG A 383 -35.37 10.09 -37.80
CA ARG A 383 -35.26 10.31 -39.25
C ARG A 383 -34.25 9.35 -39.88
N SER A 384 -34.64 8.79 -41.02
CA SER A 384 -33.76 8.18 -42.03
C SER A 384 -33.42 6.70 -41.84
N SER A 385 -34.28 5.82 -42.35
CA SER A 385 -33.92 4.80 -43.36
C SER A 385 -35.00 3.73 -43.44
N ARG A 386 -36.09 4.03 -44.15
CA ARG A 386 -36.83 2.99 -44.88
C ARG A 386 -36.05 2.72 -46.15
N ARG A 387 -35.34 1.60 -46.20
CA ARG A 387 -35.00 0.81 -47.41
C ARG A 387 -34.13 -0.35 -46.96
N LEU A 388 -34.76 -1.50 -46.80
CA LEU A 388 -34.31 -2.84 -47.20
C LEU A 388 -35.25 -3.86 -46.53
N GLN A 389 -36.41 -4.10 -47.16
CA GLN A 389 -37.04 -5.40 -47.05
C GLN A 389 -36.30 -6.31 -48.04
N ASN A 390 -35.30 -7.05 -47.57
CA ASN A 390 -34.65 -8.07 -48.39
C ASN A 390 -35.23 -9.45 -48.08
N LYS A 391 -35.44 -10.17 -49.17
CA LYS A 391 -36.06 -11.49 -49.28
C LYS A 391 -35.28 -12.54 -48.46
N PRO A 392 -35.95 -13.61 -48.00
CA PRO A 392 -35.35 -14.65 -47.14
C PRO A 392 -34.13 -15.40 -47.72
N ASN A 393 -33.82 -15.25 -49.01
CA ASN A 393 -32.71 -15.97 -49.66
C ASN A 393 -31.33 -15.30 -49.50
N ASP A 394 -31.25 -13.99 -49.19
CA ASP A 394 -29.96 -13.29 -49.06
C ASP A 394 -29.25 -13.61 -47.74
N VAL A 395 -30.03 -13.95 -46.71
CA VAL A 395 -29.51 -14.30 -45.38
C VAL A 395 -28.84 -15.68 -45.40
N GLN A 396 -29.27 -16.58 -46.29
CA GLN A 396 -28.68 -17.91 -46.43
C GLN A 396 -27.31 -17.85 -47.12
N ARG A 397 -27.13 -16.93 -48.07
CA ARG A 397 -25.85 -16.72 -48.78
C ARG A 397 -24.76 -16.10 -47.90
N LEU A 398 -25.15 -15.32 -46.89
CA LEU A 398 -24.23 -14.78 -45.87
C LEU A 398 -23.87 -15.81 -44.78
N ARG A 399 -24.65 -16.88 -44.61
CA ARG A 399 -24.37 -17.96 -43.63
C ARG A 399 -23.18 -18.85 -44.03
N GLU A 400 -22.90 -18.99 -45.32
CA GLU A 400 -21.82 -19.87 -45.80
C GLU A 400 -20.42 -19.26 -45.63
N LEU A 401 -20.31 -17.93 -45.65
CA LEU A 401 -19.03 -17.18 -45.59
C LEU A 401 -18.34 -17.18 -44.21
N HIS A 402 -19.05 -17.51 -43.14
CA HIS A 402 -18.51 -17.49 -41.77
C HIS A 402 -17.97 -18.84 -41.28
N THR A 403 -18.01 -19.87 -42.12
CA THR A 403 -17.36 -21.16 -41.82
C THR A 403 -16.06 -21.27 -42.61
N LEU A 404 -15.01 -21.77 -41.97
CA LEU A 404 -13.67 -21.92 -42.58
C LEU A 404 -13.72 -22.81 -43.84
N LYS A 405 -14.63 -23.79 -43.86
CA LYS A 405 -14.95 -24.63 -45.02
C LYS A 405 -15.57 -23.83 -46.19
N GLY A 406 -16.56 -22.99 -45.91
CA GLY A 406 -17.20 -22.13 -46.92
C GLY A 406 -16.27 -21.05 -47.48
N HIS A 407 -15.33 -20.55 -46.67
CA HIS A 407 -14.29 -19.63 -47.14
C HIS A 407 -13.35 -20.32 -48.14
N VAL A 408 -12.88 -21.53 -47.85
CA VAL A 408 -12.01 -22.32 -48.74
C VAL A 408 -12.72 -22.67 -50.05
N GLU A 409 -13.97 -23.14 -50.01
CA GLU A 409 -14.75 -23.47 -51.20
C GLU A 409 -15.04 -22.25 -52.09
N SER A 410 -15.24 -21.07 -51.48
CA SER A 410 -15.45 -19.81 -52.21
C SER A 410 -14.19 -19.32 -52.92
N VAL A 411 -13.01 -19.48 -52.31
CA VAL A 411 -11.72 -19.07 -52.89
C VAL A 411 -11.30 -20.01 -54.02
N VAL A 412 -11.60 -21.30 -53.90
CA VAL A 412 -11.34 -22.31 -54.94
C VAL A 412 -12.22 -22.07 -56.17
N LYS A 413 -13.50 -21.75 -55.98
CA LYS A 413 -14.41 -21.34 -57.08
C LYS A 413 -13.98 -20.05 -57.77
N LEU A 414 -13.50 -19.06 -57.02
CA LEU A 414 -13.03 -17.78 -57.57
C LEU A 414 -11.75 -17.93 -58.41
N LYS A 415 -10.93 -18.95 -58.14
CA LYS A 415 -9.72 -19.26 -58.92
C LYS A 415 -9.95 -20.23 -60.09
N GLY A 416 -11.19 -20.69 -60.32
CA GLY A 416 -11.53 -21.57 -61.43
C GLY A 416 -10.85 -22.95 -61.35
N LEU A 417 -10.51 -23.41 -60.15
CA LEU A 417 -9.87 -24.70 -59.91
C LEU A 417 -10.93 -25.77 -59.64
N ASP A 418 -10.83 -26.91 -60.33
CA ASP A 418 -11.79 -27.99 -60.24
C ASP A 418 -11.55 -28.83 -58.96
N ILE A 419 -12.54 -28.86 -58.06
CA ILE A 419 -12.37 -29.34 -56.69
C ILE A 419 -12.19 -30.87 -56.60
N ASP A 420 -12.63 -31.58 -57.64
CA ASP A 420 -12.60 -33.05 -57.71
C ASP A 420 -11.20 -33.61 -58.01
N THR A 421 -10.22 -32.76 -58.37
CA THR A 421 -8.82 -33.17 -58.56
C THR A 421 -7.97 -33.11 -57.29
N ILE A 422 -8.44 -32.44 -56.23
CA ILE A 422 -7.66 -32.22 -55.00
C ILE A 422 -7.80 -33.39 -54.00
N GLN A 423 -8.85 -34.21 -54.12
CA GLN A 423 -9.09 -35.32 -53.19
C GLN A 423 -8.20 -36.56 -53.38
N GLN A 424 -7.31 -36.61 -54.38
CA GLN A 424 -6.45 -37.79 -54.61
C GLN A 424 -5.07 -37.74 -53.93
N HIS A 425 -4.70 -36.65 -53.24
CA HIS A 425 -3.41 -36.59 -52.57
C HIS A 425 -3.51 -35.97 -51.18
N TYR A 426 -4.02 -36.70 -50.19
CA TYR A 426 -3.56 -36.61 -48.79
C TYR A 426 -3.92 -37.90 -48.03
N THR A 427 -3.05 -38.90 -48.18
CA THR A 427 -2.72 -39.83 -47.12
C THR A 427 -1.23 -39.66 -46.83
N VAL A 428 -0.90 -38.87 -45.80
CA VAL A 428 -0.12 -39.22 -44.58
C VAL A 428 -0.31 -38.05 -43.61
#